data_AF-A0A8T4DHU1-F1
#
_entry.id   AF-A0A8T4DHU1-F1
#
_cell.length_a   1.000
_cell.length_b   1.000
_cell.length_c   1.000
_cell.angle_alpha   90.00
_cell.angle_beta   90.00
_cell.angle_gamma   90.00
#
_symmetry.space_group_name_H-M   'P 1'
#
loop_
_entity.id
_entity.type
_entity.pdbx_description
1 polymer ?
#
loop_
_entity_poly.entity_id
_entity_poly.type
_entity_poly.pdbx_seq_one_letter_code
_entity_poly.pdbx_strand_id
1 'polypeptide(L)'
;MANTEIKDRKLSNKELSELTTGLLNFGDMLIMMGKLTKLEKELSGLDELMKRLFQSDNRDLFTVMEANPELMDQASALMTKWKLLEDKDPAKLSPDEQIEVGESFKGFANVLNQIISSVAEEKTLSE
;
A
#
# COMPACT_ATOMS: atom_id res chain seq x y z
N MET A 1 -22.18 18.02 -47.49
CA MET A 1 -23.35 17.49 -46.75
C MET A 1 -22.87 16.27 -45.97
N ALA A 2 -22.58 16.41 -44.68
CA ALA A 2 -22.00 15.30 -43.89
C ALA A 2 -22.32 15.46 -42.40
N ASN A 3 -23.58 15.72 -42.05
CA ASN A 3 -23.92 15.99 -40.64
C ASN A 3 -25.35 15.63 -40.23
N THR A 4 -25.90 14.53 -40.75
CA THR A 4 -27.26 14.11 -40.38
C THR A 4 -27.44 12.62 -40.12
N GLU A 5 -26.48 11.75 -40.44
CA GLU A 5 -26.67 10.29 -40.27
C GLU A 5 -26.36 9.74 -38.86
N ILE A 6 -25.74 10.53 -37.98
CA ILE A 6 -25.34 10.04 -36.64
C ILE A 6 -26.50 10.12 -35.63
N LYS A 7 -27.51 10.98 -35.85
CA LYS A 7 -28.56 11.24 -34.84
C LYS A 7 -29.60 10.13 -34.68
N ASP A 8 -29.78 9.25 -35.67
CA ASP A 8 -30.85 8.23 -35.67
C ASP A 8 -30.34 6.78 -35.75
N ARG A 9 -29.03 6.55 -35.71
CA ARG A 9 -28.49 5.19 -35.72
C ARG A 9 -28.61 4.56 -34.32
N LYS A 10 -29.41 3.50 -34.20
CA LYS A 10 -29.39 2.63 -33.02
C LYS A 10 -27.99 2.04 -32.83
N LEU A 11 -27.50 2.08 -31.59
CA LEU A 11 -26.25 1.40 -31.22
C LEU A 11 -26.36 -0.09 -31.56
N SER A 12 -25.32 -0.62 -32.19
CA SER A 12 -25.17 -2.06 -32.40
C SER A 12 -24.89 -2.76 -31.08
N ASN A 13 -25.13 -4.07 -31.03
CA ASN A 13 -24.79 -4.89 -29.85
C ASN A 13 -23.31 -4.81 -29.48
N LYS A 14 -22.42 -4.62 -30.47
CA LYS A 14 -20.98 -4.42 -30.23
C LYS A 14 -20.73 -3.10 -29.52
N GLU A 15 -21.31 -2.00 -30.01
CA GLU A 15 -21.20 -0.67 -29.38
C GLU A 15 -21.80 -0.66 -27.96
N LEU A 16 -22.93 -1.35 -27.74
CA LEU A 16 -23.52 -1.51 -26.41
C LEU A 16 -22.64 -2.35 -25.47
N SER A 17 -21.99 -3.39 -25.98
CA SER A 17 -21.05 -4.21 -25.19
C SER A 17 -19.80 -3.41 -24.83
N GLU A 18 -19.22 -2.66 -25.77
CA GLU A 18 -18.07 -1.80 -25.52
C GLU A 18 -18.39 -0.72 -24.49
N LEU A 19 -19.58 -0.10 -24.59
CA LEU A 19 -20.06 0.86 -23.60
C LEU A 19 -20.22 0.23 -22.21
N THR A 20 -20.77 -0.99 -22.14
CA THR A 20 -20.94 -1.71 -20.87
C THR A 20 -19.59 -1.99 -20.21
N THR A 21 -18.62 -2.52 -20.97
CA THR A 21 -17.27 -2.76 -20.46
C THR A 21 -16.59 -1.46 -20.04
N GLY A 22 -16.74 -0.38 -20.83
CA GLY A 22 -16.19 0.92 -20.49
C GLY A 22 -16.77 1.48 -19.19
N LEU A 23 -18.08 1.38 -18.99
CA LEU A 23 -18.76 1.81 -17.76
C LEU A 23 -18.34 0.99 -16.54
N LEU A 24 -18.18 -0.33 -16.69
CA LEU A 24 -17.67 -1.20 -15.62
C LEU A 24 -16.26 -0.79 -15.20
N ASN A 25 -15.34 -0.68 -16.16
CA ASN A 25 -13.95 -0.31 -15.89
C ASN A 25 -13.85 1.09 -15.26
N PHE A 26 -14.64 2.05 -15.76
CA PHE A 26 -14.69 3.40 -15.20
C PHE A 26 -15.27 3.42 -13.78
N GLY A 27 -16.31 2.62 -13.52
CA GLY A 27 -16.87 2.43 -12.19
C GLY A 27 -15.84 1.87 -11.20
N ASP A 28 -15.11 0.82 -11.59
CA ASP A 28 -14.05 0.23 -10.77
C ASP A 28 -12.93 1.24 -10.48
N MET A 29 -12.55 2.04 -11.47
CA MET A 29 -11.58 3.13 -11.29
C MET A 29 -12.08 4.18 -10.27
N LEU A 30 -13.34 4.61 -10.36
CA LEU A 30 -13.93 5.54 -9.38
C LEU A 30 -13.93 4.96 -7.96
N ILE A 31 -14.25 3.66 -7.81
CA ILE A 31 -14.19 2.96 -6.52
C ILE A 31 -12.76 2.95 -5.98
N MET A 32 -11.79 2.66 -6.83
CA MET A 32 -10.37 2.63 -6.45
C MET A 32 -9.88 4.01 -6.00
N MET A 33 -10.21 5.07 -6.74
CA MET A 33 -9.89 6.45 -6.34
C MET A 33 -10.55 6.83 -5.02
N GLY A 34 -11.82 6.48 -4.80
CA GLY A 34 -12.51 6.73 -3.54
C GLY A 34 -11.87 6.00 -2.35
N LYS A 35 -11.37 4.78 -2.54
CA LYS A 35 -10.58 4.06 -1.53
C LYS A 35 -9.24 4.73 -1.30
N LEU A 36 -8.54 5.17 -2.35
CA LEU A 36 -7.26 5.87 -2.27
C LEU A 36 -7.39 7.17 -1.46
N THR A 37 -8.38 8.00 -1.75
CA THR A 37 -8.65 9.25 -1.01
C THR A 37 -8.97 9.02 0.47
N LYS A 38 -9.63 7.91 0.80
CA LYS A 38 -9.82 7.51 2.20
C LYS A 38 -8.50 7.09 2.83
N LEU A 39 -7.70 6.31 2.11
CA LEU A 39 -6.38 5.84 2.54
C LEU A 39 -5.40 7.01 2.74
N GLU A 40 -5.39 8.03 1.89
CA GLU A 40 -4.51 9.21 2.03
C GLU A 40 -4.66 9.89 3.39
N LYS A 41 -5.89 9.94 3.93
CA LYS A 41 -6.15 10.48 5.28
C LYS A 41 -5.61 9.59 6.40
N GLU A 42 -5.48 8.29 6.15
CA GLU A 42 -4.92 7.31 7.09
C GLU A 42 -3.39 7.24 6.95
N LEU A 43 -2.87 7.38 5.74
CA LEU A 43 -1.45 7.32 5.39
C LEU A 43 -0.65 8.50 5.96
N SER A 44 -1.26 9.68 6.15
CA SER A 44 -0.57 10.79 6.83
C SER A 44 -0.14 10.43 8.25
N GLY A 45 -0.87 9.54 8.93
CA GLY A 45 -0.47 9.00 10.23
C GLY A 45 0.58 7.90 10.13
N LEU A 46 0.58 7.12 9.03
CA LEU A 46 1.53 6.02 8.83
C LEU A 46 2.96 6.52 8.67
N ASP A 47 3.19 7.60 7.91
CA ASP A 47 4.54 8.19 7.76
C ASP A 47 5.12 8.66 9.10
N GLU A 48 4.32 9.34 9.92
CA GLU A 48 4.74 9.72 11.27
C GLU A 48 5.04 8.52 12.17
N LEU A 49 4.20 7.47 12.12
CA LEU A 49 4.40 6.25 12.90
C LEU A 49 5.67 5.51 12.46
N MET A 50 5.93 5.42 11.15
CA MET A 50 7.14 4.83 10.59
C MET A 50 8.39 5.61 11.01
N LYS A 51 8.35 6.95 10.90
CA LYS A 51 9.43 7.81 11.37
C LYS A 51 9.74 7.61 12.85
N ARG A 52 8.71 7.53 13.71
CA ARG A 52 8.88 7.25 15.14
C ARG A 52 9.37 5.84 15.44
N LEU A 53 8.90 4.85 14.68
CA LEU A 53 9.34 3.46 14.84
C LEU A 53 10.85 3.31 14.63
N PHE A 54 11.40 4.03 13.66
CA PHE A 54 12.81 3.96 13.29
C PHE A 54 13.69 5.08 13.84
N GLN A 55 13.15 5.90 14.75
CA GLN A 55 13.98 6.81 15.53
C GLN A 55 14.90 6.00 16.45
N SER A 56 16.15 6.47 16.60
CA SER A 56 17.19 5.86 17.44
C SER A 56 16.78 5.67 18.91
N ASP A 57 15.73 6.36 19.34
CA ASP A 57 15.24 6.35 20.72
C ASP A 57 14.19 5.25 20.98
N ASN A 58 13.79 4.47 19.96
CA ASN A 58 12.85 3.36 20.11
C ASN A 58 13.53 2.08 20.64
N ARG A 59 14.22 2.23 21.78
CA ARG A 59 15.10 1.22 22.38
C ARG A 59 14.42 -0.13 22.61
N ASP A 60 13.12 -0.14 22.89
CA ASP A 60 12.38 -1.38 23.14
C ASP A 60 12.29 -2.25 21.87
N LEU A 61 12.05 -1.63 20.70
CA LEU A 61 12.01 -2.33 19.43
C LEU A 61 13.40 -2.88 19.07
N PHE A 62 14.45 -2.08 19.26
CA PHE A 62 15.83 -2.50 19.02
C PHE A 62 16.29 -3.60 19.97
N THR A 63 15.85 -3.59 21.22
CA THR A 63 16.18 -4.65 22.20
C THR A 63 15.58 -5.99 21.79
N VAL A 64 14.33 -5.99 21.30
CA VAL A 64 13.66 -7.22 20.81
C VAL A 64 14.30 -7.72 19.51
N MET A 65 14.73 -6.81 18.64
CA MET A 65 15.46 -7.14 17.41
C MET A 65 16.89 -7.65 17.69
N GLU A 66 17.59 -7.09 18.67
CA GLU A 66 18.92 -7.59 19.08
C GLU A 66 18.85 -9.03 19.61
N ALA A 67 17.75 -9.40 20.27
CA ALA A 67 17.49 -10.77 20.70
C ALA A 67 17.16 -11.73 19.53
N ASN A 68 16.82 -11.20 18.35
CA ASN A 68 16.38 -11.97 17.17
C ASN A 68 17.07 -11.45 15.88
N PRO A 69 18.28 -11.93 15.55
CA PRO A 69 19.09 -11.40 14.44
C PRO A 69 18.38 -11.40 13.07
N GLU A 70 17.55 -12.41 12.80
CA GLU A 70 16.76 -12.49 11.57
C GLU A 70 15.73 -11.35 11.45
N LEU A 71 15.12 -10.93 12.57
CA LEU A 71 14.19 -9.80 12.60
C LEU A 71 14.91 -8.47 12.38
N MET A 72 16.15 -8.34 12.89
CA MET A 72 16.98 -7.15 12.68
C MET A 72 17.40 -6.98 11.22
N ASP A 73 17.78 -8.07 10.55
CA ASP A 73 18.13 -8.05 9.12
C ASP A 73 16.91 -7.71 8.25
N GLN A 74 15.76 -8.29 8.56
CA GLN A 74 14.51 -7.98 7.86
C GLN A 74 14.10 -6.52 8.07
N ALA A 75 14.16 -6.00 9.29
CA ALA A 75 13.86 -4.61 9.59
C ALA A 75 14.79 -3.63 8.88
N SER A 76 16.09 -3.94 8.82
CA SER A 76 17.09 -3.13 8.12
C SER A 76 16.87 -3.10 6.60
N ALA A 77 16.52 -4.25 6.01
CA ALA A 77 16.14 -4.33 4.60
C ALA A 77 14.89 -3.50 4.31
N LEU A 78 13.90 -3.54 5.20
CA LEU A 78 12.65 -2.79 5.09
C LEU A 78 12.87 -1.28 5.25
N MET A 79 13.75 -0.85 6.16
CA MET A 79 14.20 0.54 6.30
C MET A 79 14.87 1.08 5.03
N THR A 80 15.70 0.26 4.41
CA THR A 80 16.35 0.62 3.14
C THR A 80 15.31 0.83 2.04
N LYS A 81 14.31 -0.05 1.96
CA LYS A 81 13.19 0.09 1.01
C LYS A 81 12.32 1.31 1.30
N TRP A 82 12.01 1.59 2.56
CA TRP A 82 11.22 2.77 2.95
C TRP A 82 11.92 4.08 2.58
N LYS A 83 13.23 4.20 2.84
CA LYS A 83 14.03 5.39 2.47
C LYS A 83 14.04 5.66 0.97
N LEU A 84 13.94 4.63 0.13
CA LEU A 84 13.83 4.78 -1.32
C LEU A 84 12.47 5.31 -1.78
N LEU A 85 11.47 5.29 -0.88
CA LEU A 85 10.07 5.64 -1.13
C LEU A 85 9.61 6.89 -0.39
N GLU A 86 10.31 7.29 0.68
CA GLU A 86 9.95 8.42 1.54
C GLU A 86 9.73 9.73 0.74
N ASP A 87 10.54 9.95 -0.30
CA ASP A 87 10.43 11.13 -1.18
C ASP A 87 9.62 10.88 -2.47
N LYS A 88 9.12 9.66 -2.68
CA LYS A 88 8.38 9.29 -3.89
C LYS A 88 6.88 9.29 -3.63
N ASP A 89 6.14 10.00 -4.48
CA ASP A 89 4.68 9.90 -4.53
C ASP A 89 4.28 8.53 -5.11
N PRO A 90 3.65 7.64 -4.32
CA PRO A 90 3.30 6.29 -4.78
C PRO A 90 2.36 6.30 -6.00
N ALA A 91 1.53 7.34 -6.14
CA ALA A 91 0.63 7.49 -7.28
C ALA A 91 1.36 7.87 -8.58
N LYS A 92 2.63 8.29 -8.51
CA LYS A 92 3.48 8.65 -9.65
C LYS A 92 4.49 7.55 -10.04
N LEU A 93 4.54 6.47 -9.27
CA LEU A 93 5.33 5.29 -9.61
C LEU A 93 4.74 4.57 -10.82
N SER A 94 5.58 3.85 -11.56
CA SER A 94 5.08 2.92 -12.59
C SER A 94 4.27 1.78 -11.96
N PRO A 95 3.37 1.09 -12.69
CA PRO A 95 2.57 0.01 -12.12
C PRO A 95 3.39 -1.10 -11.46
N ASP A 96 4.52 -1.49 -12.06
CA ASP A 96 5.39 -2.52 -11.49
C ASP A 96 6.05 -2.04 -10.18
N GLU A 97 6.50 -0.79 -10.14
CA GLU A 97 7.02 -0.17 -8.91
C GLU A 97 5.94 -0.07 -7.83
N GLN A 98 4.69 0.28 -8.18
CA GLN A 98 3.58 0.30 -7.23
C GLN A 98 3.33 -1.07 -6.60
N ILE A 99 3.41 -2.14 -7.40
CA ILE A 99 3.25 -3.52 -6.93
C ILE A 99 4.39 -3.89 -5.97
N GLU A 100 5.65 -3.66 -6.36
CA GLU A 100 6.82 -3.98 -5.54
C GLU A 100 6.79 -3.24 -4.18
N VAL A 101 6.38 -1.97 -4.20
CA VAL A 101 6.20 -1.16 -2.99
C VAL A 101 5.09 -1.73 -2.10
N GLY A 102 3.94 -2.07 -2.70
CA GLY A 102 2.82 -2.65 -1.98
C GLY A 102 3.16 -3.99 -1.34
N GLU A 103 3.92 -4.85 -2.02
CA GLU A 103 4.42 -6.12 -1.46
C GLU A 103 5.39 -5.89 -0.31
N SER A 104 6.27 -4.89 -0.44
CA SER A 104 7.21 -4.51 0.61
C SER A 104 6.49 -4.01 1.88
N PHE A 105 5.40 -3.24 1.74
CA PHE A 105 4.57 -2.84 2.89
C PHE A 105 3.86 -4.02 3.56
N LYS A 106 3.38 -5.01 2.80
CA LYS A 106 2.80 -6.23 3.37
C LYS A 106 3.83 -7.06 4.11
N GLY A 107 5.04 -7.19 3.55
CA GLY A 107 6.17 -7.83 4.22
C GLY A 107 6.49 -7.13 5.55
N PHE A 108 6.48 -5.80 5.54
CA PHE A 108 6.69 -4.98 6.74
C PHE A 108 5.68 -5.25 7.84
N ALA A 109 4.39 -5.23 7.50
CA ALA A 109 3.31 -5.51 8.45
C ALA A 109 3.45 -6.90 9.10
N ASN A 110 3.87 -7.91 8.33
CA ASN A 110 4.10 -9.25 8.85
C ASN A 110 5.25 -9.30 9.86
N VAL A 111 6.37 -8.63 9.58
CA VAL A 111 7.51 -8.57 10.51
C VAL A 111 7.11 -7.86 11.81
N LEU A 112 6.38 -6.74 11.71
CA LEU A 112 5.85 -6.06 12.90
C LEU A 112 4.92 -6.96 13.72
N ASN A 113 4.04 -7.71 13.07
CA ASN A 113 3.15 -8.65 13.76
C ASN A 113 3.95 -9.75 14.48
N GLN A 114 5.03 -10.26 13.87
CA GLN A 114 5.91 -11.24 14.50
C GLN A 114 6.57 -10.66 15.75
N ILE A 115 7.11 -9.44 15.66
CA ILE A 115 7.71 -8.73 16.81
C ILE A 115 6.68 -8.55 17.93
N ILE A 116 5.47 -8.07 17.60
CA ILE A 116 4.39 -7.88 18.59
C ILE A 116 4.04 -9.21 19.27
N SER A 117 3.93 -10.29 18.51
CA SER A 117 3.66 -11.63 19.05
C SER A 117 4.78 -12.12 19.98
N SER A 118 6.04 -11.98 19.59
CA SER A 118 7.18 -12.38 20.43
C SER A 118 7.24 -11.61 21.76
N VAL A 119 6.96 -10.30 21.73
CA VAL A 119 6.90 -9.47 22.96
C VAL A 119 5.74 -9.86 23.86
N ALA A 120 4.60 -10.25 23.29
CA ALA A 120 3.44 -10.71 24.07
C ALA A 120 3.71 -12.05 24.77
N GLU A 121 4.40 -12.98 24.10
CA GLU A 121 4.77 -14.29 24.65
C GLU A 121 5.79 -14.19 25.81
N GLU A 122 6.82 -13.32 25.68
CA GLU A 122 7.79 -13.08 26.75
C GLU A 122 7.16 -12.51 28.03
N LYS A 123 6.12 -11.67 27.89
CA LYS A 123 5.36 -11.15 29.05
C LYS A 123 4.56 -12.23 29.76
N THR A 124 3.98 -13.19 29.04
CA THR A 124 3.19 -14.28 29.65
C THR A 124 4.02 -15.37 30.33
N LEU A 125 5.31 -15.50 29.98
CA LEU A 125 6.25 -16.43 30.63
C LEU A 125 6.92 -15.83 31.88
N SER A 126 6.76 -14.53 32.11
CA SER A 126 7.38 -13.77 33.21
C SER A 126 6.41 -13.45 34.37
N GLU A 127 5.15 -13.88 34.27
CA GLU A 127 4.11 -13.84 35.32
C GLU A 127 3.89 -15.24 35.95
#